data_AF-D0SAN8-F1
#
_entry.id   AF-D0SAN8-F1
#
_cell.length_a   1.000
_cell.length_b   1.000
_cell.length_c   1.000
_cell.angle_alpha   90.00
_cell.angle_beta   90.00
_cell.angle_gamma   90.00
#
_symmetry.space_group_name_H-M   'P 1'
#
loop_
_entity.id
_entity.type
_entity.pdbx_description
1 polymer ?
#
loop_
_entity_poly.entity_id
_entity_poly.type
_entity_poly.pdbx_seq_one_letter_code
_entity_poly.pdbx_strand_id
1 'polypeptide(L)'
;LKPLSLIYNKKSGFHAANKDEVYEQLVADLSTAGFEIQSFELSECMNFDQMMQDILLRHRQAENVGVVVAAGGDGTLNAVASKLMGTDIPMGILPLGTFNYVARVLNIPLDLLDAAKTISEGQPRSVHVAQLNQHIYLNNASLGLYPL
;
A
#
# COMPACT_ATOMS: atom_id res chain seq x y z
N LEU A 1 -12.73 6.76 14.75
CA LEU A 1 -12.31 6.64 13.33
C LEU A 1 -11.41 5.41 13.19
N LYS A 2 -11.30 4.84 12.00
CA LYS A 2 -10.36 3.75 11.71
C LYS A 2 -9.02 4.35 11.29
N PRO A 3 -7.86 3.93 11.79
CA PRO A 3 -6.60 4.49 11.33
C PRO A 3 -6.34 4.09 9.88
N LEU A 4 -5.90 5.03 9.05
CA LEU A 4 -5.40 4.76 7.71
C LEU A 4 -3.99 5.32 7.58
N SER A 5 -3.01 4.47 7.31
CA SER A 5 -1.62 4.90 7.10
C SER A 5 -1.27 4.76 5.63
N LEU A 6 -1.20 5.87 4.91
CA LEU A 6 -0.90 5.93 3.49
C LEU A 6 0.61 6.07 3.28
N ILE A 7 1.25 5.03 2.77
CA ILE A 7 2.68 4.99 2.49
C ILE A 7 2.88 5.16 0.99
N TYR A 8 3.63 6.18 0.56
CA TYR A 8 3.88 6.44 -0.86
C TYR A 8 5.35 6.74 -1.15
N ASN A 9 5.75 6.62 -2.43
CA ASN A 9 7.08 7.04 -2.91
C ASN A 9 6.91 8.20 -3.89
N LYS A 10 7.62 9.32 -3.70
CA LYS A 10 7.51 10.51 -4.55
C LYS A 10 7.67 10.22 -6.05
N LYS A 11 8.56 9.31 -6.44
CA LYS A 11 8.80 8.94 -7.86
C LYS A 11 7.62 8.23 -8.53
N SER A 12 6.75 7.62 -7.74
CA SER A 12 5.56 6.90 -8.19
C SER A 12 4.34 7.40 -7.41
N GLY A 13 4.41 8.60 -6.84
CA GLY A 13 3.38 9.16 -5.97
C GLY A 13 2.42 10.04 -6.77
N PHE A 14 1.50 10.67 -6.06
CA PHE A 14 0.53 11.59 -6.68
C PHE A 14 1.22 12.79 -7.37
N HIS A 15 2.31 13.29 -6.78
CA HIS A 15 3.06 14.45 -7.29
C HIS A 15 3.95 14.16 -8.51
N ALA A 16 4.35 12.90 -8.73
CA ALA A 16 5.10 12.56 -9.96
C ALA A 16 4.19 12.49 -11.20
N ALA A 17 2.88 12.34 -11.00
CA ALA A 17 1.92 12.14 -12.07
C ALA A 17 0.96 13.33 -12.26
N ASN A 18 1.21 14.48 -11.61
CA ASN A 18 0.30 15.65 -11.57
C ASN A 18 -1.14 15.27 -11.17
N LYS A 19 -1.29 14.36 -10.21
CA LYS A 19 -2.58 13.82 -9.75
C LYS A 19 -3.05 14.46 -8.44
N ASP A 20 -2.75 15.74 -8.23
CA ASP A 20 -3.04 16.42 -6.96
C ASP A 20 -4.55 16.52 -6.69
N GLU A 21 -5.35 16.86 -7.71
CA GLU A 21 -6.82 16.86 -7.60
C GLU A 21 -7.37 15.47 -7.23
N VAL A 22 -6.81 14.41 -7.80
CA VAL A 22 -7.22 13.03 -7.51
C VAL A 22 -6.83 12.63 -6.08
N TYR A 23 -5.68 13.10 -5.60
CA TYR A 23 -5.25 12.88 -4.22
C TYR A 23 -6.18 13.56 -3.22
N GLU A 24 -6.54 14.81 -3.47
CA GLU A 24 -7.50 15.55 -2.64
C GLU A 24 -8.85 14.85 -2.57
N GLN A 25 -9.38 14.42 -3.73
CA GLN A 25 -10.63 13.66 -3.79
C GLN A 25 -10.54 12.34 -3.02
N LEU A 26 -9.45 11.59 -3.20
CA LEU A 26 -9.22 10.33 -2.51
C LEU A 26 -9.17 10.50 -0.99
N VAL A 27 -8.49 11.54 -0.50
CA VAL A 27 -8.43 11.87 0.94
C VAL A 27 -9.82 12.24 1.47
N ALA A 28 -10.60 13.01 0.70
CA ALA A 28 -11.96 13.39 1.07
C ALA A 28 -12.89 12.17 1.16
N ASP A 29 -12.84 11.27 0.18
CA ASP A 29 -13.67 10.06 0.13
C ASP A 29 -13.35 9.11 1.28
N LEU A 30 -12.06 8.86 1.53
CA LEU A 30 -11.61 7.99 2.63
C LEU A 30 -11.93 8.61 4.00
N SER A 31 -11.80 9.93 4.15
CA SER A 31 -12.17 10.61 5.40
C SER A 31 -13.69 10.51 5.65
N THR A 32 -14.50 10.68 4.61
CA THR A 32 -15.97 10.51 4.66
C THR A 32 -16.35 9.07 5.01
N ALA A 33 -15.57 8.08 4.56
CA ALA A 33 -15.71 6.68 4.94
C ALA A 33 -15.27 6.36 6.39
N GLY A 34 -14.85 7.37 7.16
CA GLY A 34 -14.54 7.23 8.59
C GLY A 34 -13.09 6.85 8.90
N PHE A 35 -12.17 7.07 7.97
CA PHE A 35 -10.74 6.89 8.20
C PHE A 35 -10.06 8.15 8.75
N GLU A 36 -9.13 7.95 9.67
CA GLU A 36 -8.18 8.96 10.12
C GLU A 36 -6.84 8.75 9.40
N ILE A 37 -6.61 9.57 8.38
CA ILE A 37 -5.53 9.39 7.41
C ILE A 37 -4.24 10.05 7.91
N GLN A 38 -3.13 9.31 7.87
CA GLN A 38 -1.77 9.84 7.99
C GLN A 38 -0.94 9.37 6.80
N SER A 39 -0.24 10.29 6.16
CA SER A 39 0.57 10.02 4.98
C SER A 39 2.06 9.97 5.33
N PHE A 40 2.78 9.03 4.72
CA PHE A 40 4.19 8.75 4.98
C PHE A 40 4.94 8.61 3.66
N GLU A 41 5.98 9.42 3.47
CA GLU A 41 6.81 9.37 2.27
C GLU A 41 8.05 8.48 2.47
N LEU A 42 8.19 7.44 1.64
CA LEU A 42 9.32 6.51 1.66
C LEU A 42 10.67 7.17 1.37
N SER A 43 10.71 8.19 0.51
CA SER A 43 11.94 8.89 0.14
C SER A 43 12.50 9.77 1.25
N GLU A 44 11.66 10.20 2.18
CA GLU A 44 12.03 11.12 3.26
C GLU A 44 12.31 10.39 4.58
N CYS A 45 11.98 9.10 4.67
CA CYS A 45 12.29 8.32 5.85
C CYS A 45 13.79 7.97 5.90
N MET A 46 14.49 8.41 6.95
CA MET A 46 15.86 7.97 7.20
C MET A 46 15.91 6.47 7.55
N ASN A 47 14.81 5.93 8.08
CA ASN A 47 14.70 4.53 8.46
C ASN A 47 13.27 4.00 8.24
N PHE A 48 13.09 3.21 7.18
CA PHE A 48 11.82 2.58 6.84
C PHE A 48 11.31 1.64 7.94
N ASP A 49 12.22 0.93 8.62
CA ASP A 49 11.85 -0.03 9.66
C ASP A 49 11.25 0.68 10.88
N GLN A 50 11.83 1.82 11.28
CA GLN A 50 11.29 2.62 12.37
C GLN A 50 9.92 3.19 12.02
N MET A 51 9.78 3.76 10.81
CA MET A 51 8.49 4.27 10.33
C MET A 51 7.40 3.20 10.36
N MET A 52 7.73 1.97 9.92
CA MET A 52 6.79 0.87 9.95
C MET A 52 6.48 0.39 11.38
N GLN A 53 7.44 0.41 12.30
CA GLN A 53 7.17 0.12 13.71
C GLN A 53 6.16 1.11 14.31
N ASP A 54 6.31 2.41 14.03
CA ASP A 54 5.41 3.45 14.52
C ASP A 54 4.00 3.29 13.93
N ILE A 55 3.92 2.98 12.63
CA ILE A 55 2.65 2.66 11.95
C ILE A 55 2.00 1.43 12.58
N LEU A 56 2.73 0.33 12.75
CA LEU A 56 2.21 -0.90 13.36
C LEU A 56 1.70 -0.64 14.79
N LEU A 57 2.41 0.18 15.56
CA LEU A 57 2.00 0.56 16.92
C LEU A 57 0.68 1.35 16.90
N ARG A 58 0.58 2.37 16.02
CA ARG A 58 -0.65 3.15 15.82
C ARG A 58 -1.86 2.26 15.53
N HIS A 59 -1.70 1.28 14.63
CA HIS A 59 -2.79 0.37 14.25
C HIS A 59 -3.15 -0.63 15.36
N ARG A 60 -2.17 -1.12 16.13
CA ARG A 60 -2.42 -2.03 17.27
C ARG A 60 -3.11 -1.36 18.46
N GLN A 61 -2.86 -0.06 18.66
CA GLN A 61 -3.44 0.71 19.77
C GLN A 61 -4.84 1.26 19.45
N ALA A 62 -5.25 1.24 18.18
CA ALA A 62 -6.56 1.74 17.78
C ALA A 62 -7.67 0.78 18.19
N GLU A 63 -8.79 1.33 18.64
CA GLU A 63 -9.98 0.54 19.01
C GLU A 63 -10.64 -0.15 17.82
N ASN A 64 -10.51 0.46 16.62
CA ASN A 64 -11.10 -0.06 15.39
C ASN A 64 -10.00 -0.49 14.42
N VAL A 65 -10.21 -1.64 13.76
CA VAL A 65 -9.30 -2.15 12.72
C VAL A 65 -9.22 -1.15 11.58
N GLY A 66 -7.99 -0.70 11.31
CA GLY A 66 -7.65 0.21 10.23
C GLY A 66 -7.10 -0.49 9.00
N VAL A 67 -6.39 0.27 8.17
CA VAL A 67 -5.71 -0.22 6.96
C VAL A 67 -4.40 0.50 6.72
N VAL A 68 -3.36 -0.24 6.34
CA VAL A 68 -2.10 0.33 5.84
C VAL A 68 -2.14 0.31 4.33
N VAL A 69 -2.12 1.47 3.69
CA VAL A 69 -2.25 1.62 2.24
C VAL A 69 -0.89 1.84 1.62
N ALA A 70 -0.49 0.98 0.69
CA ALA A 70 0.72 1.19 -0.11
C ALA A 70 0.34 1.81 -1.46
N ALA A 71 0.87 3.01 -1.71
CA ALA A 71 0.64 3.79 -2.92
C ALA A 71 1.93 3.90 -3.74
N GLY A 72 2.00 3.17 -4.85
CA GLY A 72 3.22 3.09 -5.64
C GLY A 72 3.19 1.95 -6.64
N GLY A 73 4.38 1.59 -7.15
CA GLY A 73 4.57 0.40 -7.97
C GLY A 73 4.85 -0.86 -7.14
N ASP A 74 5.09 -1.98 -7.84
CA ASP A 74 5.23 -3.31 -7.21
C ASP A 74 6.34 -3.38 -6.14
N GLY A 75 7.42 -2.59 -6.28
CA GLY A 75 8.47 -2.50 -5.26
C GLY A 75 8.01 -1.86 -3.95
N THR A 76 7.21 -0.79 -4.02
CA THR A 76 6.58 -0.16 -2.85
C THR A 76 5.59 -1.12 -2.19
N LEU A 77 4.77 -1.80 -3.00
CA LEU A 77 3.81 -2.79 -2.51
C LEU A 77 4.55 -3.93 -1.78
N ASN A 78 5.63 -4.45 -2.35
CA ASN A 78 6.44 -5.51 -1.74
C ASN A 78 7.07 -5.04 -0.41
N ALA A 79 7.67 -3.85 -0.38
CA ALA A 79 8.29 -3.29 0.82
C ALA A 79 7.29 -3.18 1.99
N VAL A 80 6.10 -2.64 1.74
CA VAL A 80 5.05 -2.52 2.75
C VAL A 80 4.52 -3.89 3.16
N ALA A 81 4.19 -4.76 2.20
CA ALA A 81 3.70 -6.11 2.48
C ALA A 81 4.67 -6.90 3.37
N SER A 82 5.98 -6.77 3.15
CA SER A 82 7.02 -7.47 3.92
C SER A 82 6.97 -7.15 5.42
N LYS A 83 6.49 -5.96 5.76
CA LYS A 83 6.37 -5.48 7.14
C LYS A 83 5.01 -5.78 7.76
N LEU A 84 3.99 -6.05 6.93
CA LEU A 84 2.66 -6.46 7.36
C LEU A 84 2.51 -7.98 7.47
N MET A 85 3.44 -8.76 6.89
CA MET A 85 3.47 -10.21 7.00
C MET A 85 3.40 -10.65 8.47
N GLY A 86 2.45 -11.56 8.77
CA GLY A 86 2.23 -12.07 10.13
C GLY A 86 1.48 -11.12 11.06
N THR A 87 0.91 -10.03 10.52
CA THR A 87 -0.01 -9.14 11.26
C THR A 87 -1.44 -9.31 10.75
N ASP A 88 -2.41 -8.93 11.57
CA ASP A 88 -3.83 -8.91 11.19
C ASP A 88 -4.27 -7.56 10.58
N ILE A 89 -3.31 -6.68 10.26
CA ILE A 89 -3.59 -5.35 9.69
C ILE A 89 -3.78 -5.49 8.18
N PRO A 90 -4.97 -5.16 7.63
CA PRO A 90 -5.21 -5.20 6.20
C PRO A 90 -4.27 -4.25 5.44
N MET A 91 -3.87 -4.70 4.25
CA MET A 91 -3.13 -3.89 3.29
C MET A 91 -4.07 -3.37 2.19
N GLY A 92 -4.10 -2.06 2.00
CA GLY A 92 -4.72 -1.41 0.84
C GLY A 92 -3.68 -1.15 -0.27
N ILE A 93 -4.12 -1.12 -1.52
CA ILE A 93 -3.26 -0.90 -2.69
C ILE A 93 -3.78 0.29 -3.48
N LEU A 94 -2.92 1.28 -3.72
CA LEU A 94 -3.16 2.34 -4.70
C LEU A 94 -2.11 2.21 -5.82
N PRO A 95 -2.51 1.72 -7.01
CA PRO A 95 -1.59 1.35 -8.07
C PRO A 95 -1.07 2.59 -8.84
N LEU A 96 0.10 3.08 -8.44
CA LEU A 96 0.72 4.27 -9.04
C LEU A 96 2.02 3.96 -9.81
N GLY A 97 2.39 2.69 -9.94
CA GLY A 97 3.49 2.25 -10.80
C GLY A 97 3.10 2.17 -12.28
N THR A 98 4.07 1.85 -13.13
CA THR A 98 3.88 1.74 -14.58
C THR A 98 3.08 0.50 -14.97
N PHE A 99 3.42 -0.68 -14.41
CA PHE A 99 2.81 -1.95 -14.79
C PHE A 99 1.76 -2.46 -13.80
N ASN A 100 1.98 -2.21 -12.50
CA ASN A 100 1.10 -2.59 -11.39
C ASN A 100 0.66 -4.06 -11.45
N TYR A 101 1.64 -4.98 -11.61
CA TYR A 101 1.33 -6.39 -11.77
C TYR A 101 0.60 -6.96 -10.55
N VAL A 102 1.00 -6.57 -9.34
CA VAL A 102 0.37 -7.05 -8.11
C VAL A 102 -1.11 -6.63 -8.06
N ALA A 103 -1.42 -5.37 -8.36
CA ALA A 103 -2.80 -4.89 -8.41
C ALA A 103 -3.65 -5.69 -9.42
N ARG A 104 -3.12 -5.93 -10.62
CA ARG A 104 -3.79 -6.70 -11.67
C ARG A 104 -4.08 -8.14 -11.23
N VAL A 105 -3.07 -8.84 -10.73
CA VAL A 105 -3.21 -10.23 -10.24
C VAL A 105 -4.20 -10.30 -9.08
N LEU A 106 -4.24 -9.26 -8.25
CA LEU A 106 -5.15 -9.19 -7.12
C LEU A 106 -6.55 -8.63 -7.46
N ASN A 107 -6.84 -8.34 -8.74
CA ASN A 107 -8.07 -7.72 -9.21
C ASN A 107 -8.40 -6.39 -8.48
N ILE A 108 -7.38 -5.63 -8.11
CA ILE A 108 -7.55 -4.27 -7.61
C ILE A 108 -7.71 -3.34 -8.82
N PRO A 109 -8.72 -2.45 -8.81
CA PRO A 109 -8.90 -1.45 -9.86
C PRO A 109 -7.63 -0.62 -10.09
N LEU A 110 -7.33 -0.30 -11.35
CA LEU A 110 -6.18 0.55 -11.70
C LEU A 110 -6.49 2.04 -11.62
N ASP A 111 -7.77 2.40 -11.66
CA ASP A 111 -8.20 3.75 -11.31
C ASP A 111 -8.07 3.97 -9.80
N LEU A 112 -7.59 5.15 -9.40
CA LEU A 112 -7.25 5.43 -8.01
C LEU A 112 -8.48 5.65 -7.13
N LEU A 113 -9.55 6.23 -7.67
CA LEU A 113 -10.78 6.44 -6.92
C LEU A 113 -11.52 5.11 -6.75
N ASP A 114 -11.53 4.26 -7.77
CA ASP A 114 -12.07 2.90 -7.64
C ASP A 114 -11.24 2.02 -6.68
N ALA A 115 -9.91 2.18 -6.68
CA ALA A 115 -9.06 1.51 -5.71
C ALA A 115 -9.29 2.03 -4.28
N ALA A 116 -9.48 3.34 -4.10
CA ALA A 116 -9.86 3.94 -2.82
C ALA A 116 -11.22 3.42 -2.32
N LYS A 117 -12.19 3.29 -3.22
CA LYS A 117 -13.48 2.67 -2.92
C LYS A 117 -13.34 1.22 -2.47
N THR A 118 -12.43 0.46 -3.09
CA THR A 118 -12.10 -0.90 -2.65
C THR A 118 -11.51 -0.91 -1.24
N ILE A 119 -10.71 0.10 -0.87
CA ILE A 119 -10.15 0.23 0.48
C ILE A 119 -11.24 0.53 1.52
N SER A 120 -12.24 1.34 1.18
CA SER A 120 -13.29 1.74 2.12
C SER A 120 -14.45 0.75 2.24
N GLU A 121 -14.89 0.17 1.13
CA GLU A 121 -16.09 -0.66 1.06
C GLU A 121 -15.80 -2.15 0.87
N GLY A 122 -14.57 -2.49 0.45
CA GLY A 122 -14.17 -3.86 0.16
C GLY A 122 -14.04 -4.74 1.40
N GLN A 123 -13.95 -6.04 1.16
CA GLN A 123 -13.69 -7.03 2.20
C GLN A 123 -12.23 -7.50 2.12
N PRO A 124 -11.48 -7.48 3.23
CA PRO A 124 -10.14 -8.05 3.26
C PRO A 124 -10.15 -9.52 2.83
N ARG A 125 -9.15 -9.92 2.03
CA ARG A 125 -8.96 -11.30 1.62
C ARG A 125 -7.52 -11.72 1.87
N SER A 126 -7.32 -12.94 2.36
CA SER A 126 -5.99 -13.53 2.46
C SER A 126 -5.42 -13.75 1.06
N VAL A 127 -4.13 -13.47 0.92
CA VAL A 127 -3.37 -13.71 -0.32
C VAL A 127 -2.15 -14.55 0.02
N HIS A 128 -1.81 -15.48 -0.87
CA HIS A 128 -0.55 -16.21 -0.73
C HIS A 128 0.60 -15.33 -1.18
N VAL A 129 1.70 -15.41 -0.43
CA VAL A 129 2.93 -14.68 -0.70
C VAL A 129 4.07 -15.69 -0.75
N ALA A 130 4.94 -15.59 -1.75
CA ALA A 130 6.14 -16.42 -1.80
C ALA A 130 7.21 -15.81 -0.89
N GLN A 131 7.92 -16.64 -0.14
CA GLN A 131 9.06 -16.24 0.68
C GLN A 131 10.28 -17.07 0.30
N LEU A 132 11.37 -16.40 -0.07
CA LEU A 132 12.68 -17.02 -0.24
C LEU A 132 13.65 -16.35 0.73
N ASN A 133 14.22 -17.16 1.63
CA ASN A 133 15.01 -16.67 2.76
C ASN A 133 14.21 -15.62 3.58
N GLN A 134 14.74 -14.42 3.73
CA GLN A 134 14.14 -13.32 4.48
C GLN A 134 13.35 -12.34 3.58
N HIS A 135 13.19 -12.64 2.29
CA HIS A 135 12.54 -11.76 1.32
C HIS A 135 11.24 -12.35 0.81
N ILE A 136 10.23 -11.50 0.65
CA ILE A 136 8.94 -11.89 0.08
C ILE A 136 8.80 -11.44 -1.38
N TYR A 137 7.92 -12.11 -2.11
CA TYR A 137 7.61 -11.83 -3.50
C TYR A 137 6.10 -11.94 -3.72
N LEU A 138 5.49 -10.84 -4.17
CA LEU A 138 4.05 -10.74 -4.40
C LEU A 138 3.61 -11.19 -5.81
N ASN A 139 4.55 -11.26 -6.77
CA ASN A 139 4.26 -11.61 -8.15
C ASN A 139 5.16 -12.75 -8.64
N ASN A 140 6.47 -12.49 -8.80
CA ASN A 140 7.42 -13.49 -9.25
C ASN A 140 8.79 -13.37 -8.58
N ALA A 141 9.54 -14.46 -8.64
CA ALA A 141 10.98 -14.50 -8.45
C ALA A 141 11.56 -15.28 -9.64
N SER A 142 12.53 -14.71 -10.35
CA SER A 142 13.14 -15.32 -11.53
C SER A 142 14.65 -15.44 -11.35
N LEU A 143 15.22 -16.59 -11.73
CA LEU A 143 16.66 -16.84 -11.74
C LEU A 143 17.07 -17.33 -13.14
N GLY A 144 18.11 -16.73 -13.71
CA GLY A 144 18.63 -17.09 -15.04
C GLY A 144 19.08 -15.86 -15.83
N LEU A 145 19.52 -16.10 -17.07
CA LEU A 145 19.79 -15.04 -18.04
C LEU A 145 18.49 -14.69 -18.77
N TYR A 146 18.14 -13.40 -18.85
CA TYR A 146 17.18 -12.93 -19.85
C TYR A 146 17.87 -12.98 -21.22
N PRO A 147 17.48 -13.87 -22.14
CA PRO A 147 18.04 -13.83 -23.48
C PRO A 147 17.65 -12.49 -24.12
N LEU A 148 18.63 -11.87 -24.78
CA LEU A 148 18.43 -10.64 -25.58
C LEU A 148 17.48 -10.90 -26.75
#